data_AF-A0A090ANJ8-F1
#
_entry.id   AF-A0A090ANJ8-F1
#
_cell.length_a   1.000
_cell.length_b   1.000
_cell.length_c   1.000
_cell.angle_alpha   90.00
_cell.angle_beta   90.00
_cell.angle_gamma   90.00
#
_symmetry.space_group_name_H-M   'P 1'
#
loop_
_entity.id
_entity.type
_entity.pdbx_description
1 polymer ?
#
loop_
_entity_poly.entity_id
_entity_poly.type
_entity_poly.pdbx_seq_one_letter_code
_entity_poly.pdbx_strand_id
1 'polypeptide(L)'
;MTSHDSVFKLSLMPIRKHKRTSQRVNYYQTECLDCELILSVRWEREYIGILSKSSPIKTRLTTCPFCESSHLKISQITESEYKKINQQWSMMNNAERPRDDMDDWLSWLR
;
A
#
# COMPACT_ATOMS: atom_id res chain seq x y z
N MET A 1 67.85 -18.36 -15.28
CA MET A 1 67.35 -17.40 -14.27
C MET A 1 65.88 -17.15 -14.59
N THR A 2 64.98 -17.84 -13.90
CA THR A 2 63.52 -17.80 -14.13
C THR A 2 62.88 -16.85 -13.12
N SER A 3 62.37 -15.71 -13.60
CA SER A 3 61.58 -14.78 -12.78
C SER A 3 60.21 -15.37 -12.49
N HIS A 4 59.89 -15.47 -11.21
CA HIS A 4 58.56 -15.79 -10.70
C HIS A 4 57.75 -14.50 -10.60
N ASP A 5 56.80 -14.28 -11.51
CA ASP A 5 55.78 -13.26 -11.34
C ASP A 5 54.64 -13.80 -10.46
N SER A 6 54.56 -13.30 -9.22
CA SER A 6 53.52 -13.66 -8.26
C SER A 6 52.20 -12.97 -8.62
N VAL A 7 51.23 -13.74 -9.09
CA VAL A 7 49.86 -13.28 -9.31
C VAL A 7 49.18 -13.10 -7.94
N PHE A 8 48.99 -11.85 -7.52
CA PHE A 8 48.19 -11.52 -6.33
C PHE A 8 46.73 -11.92 -6.54
N LYS A 9 46.33 -13.07 -6.00
CA LYS A 9 44.93 -13.47 -5.85
C LYS A 9 44.28 -12.63 -4.75
N LEU A 10 43.60 -11.55 -5.14
CA LEU A 10 42.69 -10.83 -4.26
C LEU A 10 41.47 -11.73 -3.98
N SER A 11 41.47 -12.36 -2.81
CA SER A 11 40.31 -13.11 -2.32
C SER A 11 39.18 -12.13 -1.99
N LEU A 12 38.17 -12.06 -2.85
CA LEU A 12 36.92 -11.36 -2.58
C LEU A 12 36.23 -12.01 -1.37
N MET A 13 36.35 -11.39 -0.20
CA MET A 13 35.54 -11.79 0.95
C MET A 13 34.07 -11.44 0.68
N PRO A 14 33.12 -12.35 0.95
CA PRO A 14 31.70 -12.06 0.77
C PRO A 14 31.28 -10.98 1.78
N ILE A 15 30.96 -9.80 1.27
CA ILE A 15 30.36 -8.72 2.05
C ILE A 15 29.04 -9.23 2.61
N ARG A 16 29.02 -9.58 3.91
CA ARG A 16 27.80 -9.89 4.64
C ARG A 16 26.94 -8.63 4.68
N LYS A 17 25.99 -8.53 3.76
CA LYS A 17 24.99 -7.46 3.77
C LYS A 17 24.18 -7.62 5.06
N HIS A 18 24.26 -6.64 5.95
CA HIS A 18 23.37 -6.57 7.11
C HIS A 18 21.92 -6.65 6.61
N LYS A 19 21.12 -7.55 7.20
CA LYS A 19 19.67 -7.60 6.99
C LYS A 19 19.12 -6.22 7.36
N ARG A 20 18.80 -5.41 6.35
CA ARG A 20 18.07 -4.16 6.57
C ARG A 20 16.76 -4.54 7.26
N THR A 21 16.51 -3.96 8.42
CA THR A 21 15.22 -4.08 9.09
C THR A 21 14.16 -3.54 8.13
N SER A 22 13.20 -4.39 7.77
CA SER A 22 12.08 -3.98 6.92
C SER A 22 11.41 -2.76 7.53
N GLN A 23 11.17 -1.75 6.70
CA GLN A 23 10.48 -0.53 7.09
C GLN A 23 9.05 -0.88 7.53
N ARG A 24 8.65 -0.47 8.74
CA ARG A 24 7.31 -0.78 9.26
C ARG A 24 6.26 0.01 8.49
N VAL A 25 5.16 -0.66 8.16
CA VAL A 25 4.01 -0.06 7.49
C VAL A 25 2.92 0.13 8.54
N ASN A 26 2.38 1.34 8.62
CA ASN A 26 1.23 1.67 9.46
C ASN A 26 -0.01 1.78 8.57
N TYR A 27 -1.14 1.25 9.04
CA TYR A 27 -2.40 1.27 8.31
C TYR A 27 -3.40 2.12 9.08
N TYR A 28 -4.23 2.87 8.36
CA TYR A 28 -5.21 3.77 8.94
C TYR A 28 -6.54 3.65 8.22
N GLN A 29 -7.63 3.84 8.96
CA GLN A 29 -8.96 4.07 8.42
C GLN A 29 -9.50 5.42 8.87
N THR A 30 -10.40 5.98 8.06
CA THR A 30 -11.22 7.14 8.43
C THR A 30 -12.67 6.70 8.43
N GLU A 31 -13.35 6.84 9.56
CA GLU A 31 -14.76 6.51 9.75
C GLU A 31 -15.57 7.78 10.06
N CYS A 32 -16.80 7.87 9.56
CA CYS A 32 -17.76 8.86 10.04
C CYS A 32 -18.50 8.30 11.24
N LEU A 33 -18.58 9.05 12.34
CA LEU A 33 -19.23 8.60 13.57
C LEU A 33 -20.75 8.71 13.53
N ASP A 34 -21.30 9.56 12.68
CA ASP A 34 -22.75 9.77 12.62
C ASP A 34 -23.46 8.75 11.72
N CYS A 35 -22.81 8.32 10.64
CA CYS A 35 -23.36 7.27 9.74
C CYS A 35 -22.58 5.95 9.79
N GLU A 36 -21.57 5.84 10.64
CA GLU A 36 -20.75 4.64 10.87
C GLU A 36 -20.08 4.07 9.60
N LEU A 37 -19.90 4.90 8.57
CA LEU A 37 -19.29 4.50 7.30
C LEU A 37 -17.78 4.69 7.30
N ILE A 38 -17.05 3.69 6.79
CA ILE A 38 -15.64 3.80 6.46
C ILE A 38 -15.51 4.61 5.17
N LEU A 39 -14.91 5.78 5.26
CA LEU A 39 -14.76 6.72 4.15
C LEU A 39 -13.46 6.52 3.36
N SER A 40 -12.39 6.10 4.04
CA SER A 40 -11.10 5.83 3.39
C SER A 40 -10.26 4.86 4.22
N VAL A 41 -9.44 4.06 3.53
CA VAL A 41 -8.35 3.28 4.12
C VAL A 41 -7.03 3.63 3.43
N ARG A 42 -5.95 3.78 4.20
CA ARG A 42 -4.62 4.10 3.67
C ARG A 42 -3.51 3.41 4.46
N TRP A 43 -2.33 3.34 3.87
CA TRP A 43 -1.12 2.89 4.54
C TRP A 43 0.00 3.91 4.37
N GLU A 44 0.87 4.00 5.36
CA GLU A 44 2.02 4.89 5.38
C GLU A 44 3.26 4.10 5.80
N ARG A 45 4.39 4.32 5.12
CA ARG A 45 5.67 3.73 5.52
C ARG A 45 6.33 4.62 6.56
N GLU A 46 6.72 4.05 7.69
CA GLU A 46 7.45 4.75 8.73
C GLU A 46 8.85 5.11 8.20
N TYR A 47 9.09 6.37 7.82
CA TYR A 47 10.39 6.80 7.29
C TYR A 47 11.43 6.90 8.40
N ILE A 48 12.48 6.07 8.33
CA ILE A 48 13.60 6.02 9.31
C ILE A 48 14.83 6.78 8.76
N GLY A 49 14.62 7.87 8.02
CA GLY A 49 15.71 8.65 7.39
C GLY A 49 15.73 10.13 7.78
N ILE A 50 16.82 10.82 7.45
CA ILE A 50 17.10 12.24 7.78
C ILE A 50 16.30 13.22 6.90
N LEU A 51 15.74 12.75 5.77
CA LEU A 51 14.89 13.57 4.91
C LEU A 51 13.56 13.87 5.62
N SER A 52 13.24 15.16 5.69
CA SER A 52 12.04 15.71 6.31
C SER A 52 10.81 14.86 6.02
N LYS A 53 10.06 14.54 7.08
CA LYS A 53 8.71 13.97 7.00
C LYS A 53 7.90 14.85 6.05
N SER A 54 7.83 14.51 4.76
CA SER A 54 6.80 15.06 3.91
C SER A 54 5.51 14.67 4.63
N SER A 55 4.82 15.69 5.13
CA SER A 55 3.61 15.50 5.92
C SER A 55 2.75 14.47 5.19
N PRO A 56 2.23 13.43 5.89
CA PRO A 56 1.38 12.44 5.23
C PRO A 56 0.38 13.20 4.40
N ILE A 57 0.30 12.90 3.10
CA ILE A 57 -0.61 13.54 2.16
C ILE A 57 -1.99 13.35 2.78
N LYS A 58 -2.38 14.41 3.48
CA LYS A 58 -3.54 14.45 4.33
C LYS A 58 -4.65 14.75 3.34
N THR A 59 -5.16 13.70 2.69
CA THR A 59 -6.56 13.66 2.30
C THR A 59 -7.37 13.75 3.58
N ARG A 60 -7.41 14.96 4.13
CA ARG A 60 -8.22 15.35 5.27
C ARG A 60 -9.59 15.60 4.68
N LEU A 61 -10.36 14.54 4.52
CA LEU A 61 -11.81 14.70 4.49
C LEU A 61 -12.17 15.51 5.74
N THR A 62 -12.80 16.66 5.53
CA THR A 62 -13.29 17.54 6.61
C THR A 62 -14.74 17.26 6.94
N THR A 63 -15.47 16.68 5.99
CA THR A 63 -16.87 16.31 6.09
C THR A 63 -17.11 14.94 5.45
N CYS A 64 -18.11 14.23 5.94
CA CYS A 64 -18.58 12.99 5.37
C CYS A 64 -19.31 13.28 4.05
N PRO A 65 -18.97 12.61 2.94
CA PRO A 65 -19.65 12.83 1.66
C PRO A 65 -21.08 12.27 1.62
N PHE A 66 -21.50 11.48 2.62
CA PHE A 66 -22.82 10.83 2.64
C PHE A 66 -23.82 11.52 3.56
N CYS A 67 -23.37 12.01 4.72
CA CYS A 67 -24.25 12.63 5.72
C CYS A 67 -23.84 14.07 6.07
N GLU A 68 -22.84 14.62 5.37
CA GLU A 68 -22.31 15.99 5.53
C GLU A 68 -21.73 16.31 6.93
N SER A 69 -21.75 15.35 7.85
CA SER A 69 -21.19 15.49 9.19
C SER A 69 -19.68 15.72 9.18
N SER A 70 -19.20 16.56 10.09
CA SER A 70 -17.77 16.76 10.36
C SER A 70 -17.21 15.78 11.39
N HIS A 71 -18.03 14.89 11.96
CA HIS A 71 -17.63 13.90 12.95
C HIS A 71 -16.89 12.73 12.29
N LEU A 72 -15.62 12.99 11.95
CA LEU A 72 -14.73 12.02 11.33
C LEU A 72 -13.66 11.59 12.33
N LYS A 73 -13.41 10.28 12.40
CA LYS A 73 -12.38 9.69 13.24
C LYS A 73 -11.38 8.93 12.40
N ILE A 74 -10.10 9.21 12.64
CA ILE A 74 -8.99 8.46 12.05
C ILE A 74 -8.46 7.52 13.12
N SER A 75 -8.44 6.22 12.82
CA SER A 75 -7.89 5.20 13.70
C SER A 75 -6.82 4.39 12.98
N GLN A 76 -5.81 3.97 13.73
CA GLN A 76 -4.82 3.00 13.24
C GLN A 76 -5.45 1.61 13.25
N ILE A 77 -5.23 0.86 12.18
CA ILE A 77 -5.72 -0.51 12.01
C ILE A 77 -4.57 -1.47 11.73
N THR A 78 -4.84 -2.76 11.83
CA THR A 78 -3.91 -3.82 11.46
C THR A 78 -3.86 -4.01 9.94
N GLU A 79 -2.79 -4.63 9.44
CA GLU A 79 -2.70 -5.07 8.04
C GLU A 79 -3.86 -6.01 7.66
N SER A 80 -4.28 -6.85 8.62
CA SER A 80 -5.36 -7.81 8.40
C SER A 80 -6.71 -7.13 8.16
N GLU A 81 -7.03 -6.09 8.93
CA GLU A 81 -8.25 -5.30 8.76
C GLU A 81 -8.21 -4.51 7.46
N TYR A 82 -7.07 -3.89 7.14
CA TYR A 82 -6.86 -3.20 5.88
C TYR A 82 -7.14 -4.10 4.66
N LYS A 83 -6.61 -5.34 4.68
CA LYS A 83 -6.86 -6.32 3.61
C LYS A 83 -8.34 -6.70 3.51
N LYS A 84 -9.00 -6.92 4.66
CA LYS A 84 -10.44 -7.25 4.69
C LYS A 84 -11.29 -6.14 4.07
N ILE A 85 -11.06 -4.89 4.47
CA ILE A 85 -11.81 -3.73 3.95
C ILE A 85 -11.60 -3.60 2.43
N ASN A 86 -10.34 -3.66 1.98
CA ASN A 86 -10.04 -3.58 0.54
C ASN A 86 -10.66 -4.74 -0.26
N GLN A 87 -10.69 -5.94 0.31
CA GLN A 87 -11.32 -7.08 -0.33
C GLN A 87 -12.83 -6.86 -0.48
N GLN A 88 -13.51 -6.38 0.56
CA GLN A 88 -14.94 -6.05 0.51
C GLN A 88 -15.25 -5.00 -0.57
N TRP A 89 -14.45 -3.93 -0.63
CA TRP A 89 -14.59 -2.90 -1.66
C TRP A 89 -14.34 -3.43 -3.07
N SER A 90 -13.34 -4.29 -3.24
CA SER A 90 -13.09 -4.95 -4.53
C SER A 90 -14.26 -5.84 -4.95
N MET A 91 -14.93 -6.52 -4.02
CA MET A 91 -16.11 -7.34 -4.33
C MET A 91 -17.29 -6.50 -4.79
N MET A 92 -17.56 -5.35 -4.15
CA MET A 92 -18.63 -4.44 -4.55
C MET A 92 -18.41 -3.91 -5.98
N ASN A 93 -17.18 -3.48 -6.29
CA ASN A 93 -16.83 -3.03 -7.65
C ASN A 93 -16.97 -4.12 -8.72
N ASN A 94 -16.81 -5.40 -8.35
CA ASN A 94 -16.96 -6.53 -9.26
C ASN A 94 -18.43 -6.97 -9.42
N ALA A 95 -19.26 -6.76 -8.40
CA ALA A 95 -20.69 -7.06 -8.46
C ALA A 95 -21.47 -6.10 -9.36
N GLU A 96 -20.99 -4.86 -9.51
CA GLU A 96 -21.58 -3.84 -10.39
C GLU A 96 -21.17 -3.97 -11.86
N ARG A 97 -20.25 -4.88 -12.22
CA ARG A 97 -19.99 -5.18 -13.63
C ARG A 97 -21.10 -6.09 -14.16
N PRO A 98 -21.94 -5.61 -15.09
CA PRO A 98 -22.89 -6.50 -15.77
C PRO A 98 -22.09 -7.61 -16.43
N ARG A 99 -22.56 -8.86 -16.30
CA ARG A 99 -21.99 -10.01 -17.00
C ARG A 99 -22.24 -9.99 -18.51
N ASP A 100 -22.86 -8.92 -19.02
CA ASP A 100 -23.37 -8.83 -20.38
C ASP A 100 -22.33 -8.36 -21.42
N ASP A 101 -21.13 -7.94 -21.01
CA ASP A 101 -20.08 -7.48 -21.95
C ASP A 101 -19.12 -8.58 -22.43
N MET A 102 -19.38 -9.85 -22.07
CA MET A 102 -18.55 -10.99 -22.51
C MET A 102 -19.06 -11.66 -23.80
N ASP A 103 -20.29 -11.34 -24.26
CA ASP A 103 -20.85 -11.92 -25.49
C ASP A 103 -20.60 -11.04 -26.73
N ASP A 104 -20.24 -9.76 -26.59
CA ASP A 104 -20.09 -8.85 -27.73
C ASP A 104 -18.70 -8.88 -28.40
N TRP A 105 -17.70 -9.51 -27.78
CA TRP A 105 -16.39 -9.72 -28.44
C TRP A 105 -16.41 -10.87 -29.47
N LEU A 106 -17.38 -11.79 -29.37
CA LEU A 106 -17.52 -12.91 -30.31
C LEU A 106 -18.34 -12.54 -31.56
N SER A 107 -19.05 -11.41 -31.55
CA SER A 107 -19.87 -10.96 -32.68
C SER A 107 -19.05 -10.41 -33.86
N TRP A 108 -17.80 -10.00 -33.62
CA TRP A 108 -16.90 -9.48 -34.68
C TRP A 108 -16.11 -10.55 -35.42
N LEU A 109 -16.18 -11.80 -34.95
CA LEU A 109 -15.51 -12.96 -35.56
C LEU A 109 -16.42 -13.73 -36.53
N ARG A 110 -17.58 -13.18 -36.90
CA ARG A 110 -18.54 -13.81 -37.82
C ARG A 110 -18.74 -13.01 -39.10
#